data_AF-A0A517PZZ5-F1
#
_entry.id   AF-A0A517PZZ5-F1
#
_cell.length_a   1.000
_cell.length_b   1.000
_cell.length_c   1.000
_cell.angle_alpha   90.00
_cell.angle_beta   90.00
_cell.angle_gamma   90.00
#
_symmetry.space_group_name_H-M   'P 1'
#
loop_
_entity.id
_entity.type
_entity.pdbx_description
1 polymer ?
#
loop_
_entity_poly.entity_id
_entity_poly.type
_entity_poly.pdbx_seq_one_letter_code
_entity_poly.pdbx_strand_id
1 'polypeptide(L)'
;MEFYFQQEVQVRKKLEELIHAAYAGDLTPERQKEFDESLLLHGSHTEDNLDAISRIEFAPQKHDQITDYYFRLKSDQTELAEITNHLEGEPIPDYIQAAFPHLSQEDWDATFRYITLLLTLLGVRVSEDEK
;
A
#
# COMPACT_ATOMS: atom_id res chain seq x y z
N MET A 1 10.17 3.52 26.99
CA MET A 1 10.08 4.49 25.88
C MET A 1 11.10 4.14 24.80
N GLU A 2 12.38 3.89 25.13
CA GLU A 2 13.38 3.38 24.17
C GLU A 2 13.02 2.04 23.51
N PHE A 3 12.45 1.08 24.25
CA PHE A 3 12.06 -0.22 23.68
C PHE A 3 11.02 -0.12 22.55
N TYR A 4 9.98 0.69 22.74
CA TYR A 4 8.94 0.91 21.73
C TYR A 4 9.49 1.65 20.50
N PHE A 5 10.37 2.62 20.71
CA PHE A 5 11.04 3.33 19.61
C PHE A 5 11.96 2.39 18.80
N GLN A 6 12.74 1.54 19.47
CA GLN A 6 13.57 0.55 18.79
C GLN A 6 12.73 -0.47 18.02
N GLN A 7 11.61 -0.93 18.59
CA GLN A 7 10.68 -1.82 17.89
C GLN A 7 10.12 -1.18 16.62
N GLU A 8 9.70 0.09 16.68
CA GLU A 8 9.21 0.82 15.51
C GLU A 8 10.27 0.92 14.40
N VAL A 9 11.52 1.21 14.76
CA VAL A 9 12.64 1.28 13.80
C VAL A 9 12.90 -0.08 13.14
N GLN A 10 12.84 -1.18 13.89
CA GLN A 10 13.04 -2.51 13.32
C GLN A 10 11.90 -2.91 12.36
N VAL A 11 10.65 -2.59 12.70
CA VAL A 11 9.50 -2.84 11.83
C VAL A 11 9.61 -2.07 10.53
N ARG A 12 9.99 -0.78 10.58
CA ARG A 12 10.21 0.04 9.37
C ARG A 12 11.30 -0.54 8.47
N LYS A 13 12.45 -0.91 9.04
CA LYS A 13 13.55 -1.54 8.29
C LYS A 13 13.10 -2.84 7.62
N LYS A 14 12.33 -3.66 8.33
CA LYS A 14 11.81 -4.92 7.80
C LYS A 14 10.86 -4.69 6.62
N LEU A 15 9.99 -3.70 6.70
CA LEU A 15 9.11 -3.31 5.59
C LEU A 15 9.93 -2.82 4.39
N GLU A 16 10.95 -1.99 4.60
CA GLU A 16 11.87 -1.53 3.55
C GLU A 16 12.60 -2.71 2.86
N GLU A 17 13.13 -3.66 3.64
CA GLU A 17 13.78 -4.88 3.12
C GLU A 17 12.84 -5.70 2.24
N LEU A 18 11.57 -5.84 2.62
CA LEU A 18 10.58 -6.61 1.87
C LEU A 18 10.15 -5.90 0.58
N ILE A 19 10.09 -4.56 0.59
CA ILE A 19 9.91 -3.77 -0.63
C ILE A 19 11.13 -3.93 -1.56
N HIS A 20 12.35 -3.91 -1.02
CA HIS A 20 13.57 -4.20 -1.77
C HIS A 20 13.63 -5.62 -2.33
N ALA A 21 13.10 -6.61 -1.62
CA ALA A 21 12.92 -7.95 -2.16
C ALA A 21 11.98 -7.97 -3.36
N ALA A 22 10.90 -7.19 -3.36
CA ALA A 22 10.03 -7.05 -4.52
C ALA A 22 10.74 -6.35 -5.69
N TYR A 23 11.56 -5.31 -5.44
CA TYR A 23 12.46 -4.72 -6.45
C TYR A 23 13.40 -5.73 -7.11
N ALA A 24 13.85 -6.75 -6.37
CA ALA A 24 14.66 -7.85 -6.92
C ALA A 24 13.81 -8.97 -7.58
N GLY A 25 12.49 -8.82 -7.59
CA GLY A 25 11.55 -9.83 -8.06
C GLY A 25 11.57 -11.12 -7.23
N ASP A 26 11.78 -10.99 -5.91
CA ASP A 26 11.94 -12.07 -4.93
C ASP A 26 10.94 -11.90 -3.76
N LEU A 27 9.69 -11.54 -4.07
CA LEU A 27 8.59 -11.49 -3.11
C LEU A 27 7.86 -12.86 -3.10
N THR A 28 8.34 -13.78 -2.26
CA THR A 28 7.70 -15.09 -2.06
C THR A 28 6.43 -14.97 -1.19
N PRO A 29 5.54 -15.97 -1.19
CA PRO A 29 4.38 -15.99 -0.29
C PRO A 29 4.74 -15.83 1.19
N GLU A 30 5.87 -16.40 1.62
CA GLU A 30 6.38 -16.26 2.99
C GLU A 30 6.78 -14.81 3.29
N ARG A 31 7.48 -14.16 2.36
CA ARG A 31 7.85 -12.75 2.48
C ARG A 31 6.63 -11.83 2.43
N GLN A 32 5.61 -12.17 1.64
CA GLN A 32 4.35 -11.43 1.67
C GLN A 32 3.66 -11.56 3.03
N LYS A 33 3.66 -12.75 3.63
CA LYS A 33 3.13 -12.93 4.97
C LYS A 33 3.93 -12.13 6.02
N GLU A 34 5.26 -12.09 5.90
CA GLU A 34 6.11 -11.24 6.75
C GLU A 34 5.81 -9.75 6.57
N PHE A 35 5.45 -9.33 5.35
CA PHE A 35 5.06 -7.96 5.04
C PHE A 35 3.76 -7.59 5.76
N ASP A 36 2.75 -8.44 5.65
CA ASP A 36 1.45 -8.29 6.32
C ASP A 36 1.61 -8.25 7.86
N GLU A 37 2.42 -9.14 8.43
CA GLU A 37 2.72 -9.15 9.87
C GLU A 37 3.47 -7.88 10.31
N SER A 38 4.41 -7.40 9.50
CA SER A 38 5.16 -6.17 9.78
C SER A 38 4.25 -4.93 9.72
N LEU A 39 3.31 -4.88 8.79
CA LEU A 39 2.27 -3.84 8.73
C LEU A 39 1.39 -3.86 9.97
N LEU A 40 0.95 -5.03 10.45
CA LEU A 40 0.16 -5.15 11.69
C LEU A 40 0.95 -4.76 12.94
N LEU A 41 2.26 -5.04 12.96
CA LEU A 41 3.14 -4.58 14.04
C LEU A 41 3.31 -3.06 14.03
N HIS A 42 3.27 -2.43 12.85
CA HIS A 42 3.31 -0.97 12.70
C HIS A 42 1.98 -0.31 13.07
N GLY A 43 0.87 -0.79 12.50
CA GLY A 43 -0.46 -0.18 12.60
C GLY A 43 -1.30 -0.66 13.78
N SER A 44 -0.82 -1.65 14.54
CA SER A 44 -1.52 -2.43 15.57
C SER A 44 -2.47 -3.52 15.03
N HIS A 45 -2.70 -4.55 15.85
CA HIS A 45 -3.58 -5.69 15.53
C HIS A 45 -5.04 -5.40 15.94
N THR A 46 -5.64 -4.37 15.36
CA THR A 46 -7.09 -4.14 15.50
C THR A 46 -7.88 -5.04 14.54
N GLU A 47 -9.16 -5.24 14.83
CA GLU A 47 -10.07 -5.97 13.93
C GLU A 47 -10.09 -5.34 12.53
N ASP A 48 -10.15 -4.00 12.46
CA ASP A 48 -10.14 -3.26 11.20
C ASP A 48 -8.86 -3.50 10.37
N ASN A 49 -7.69 -3.50 11.01
CA ASN A 49 -6.42 -3.72 10.31
C ASN A 49 -6.27 -5.17 9.85
N LEU A 50 -6.75 -6.12 10.65
CA LEU A 50 -6.78 -7.53 10.28
C LEU A 50 -7.71 -7.77 9.08
N ASP A 51 -8.89 -7.14 9.07
CA ASP A 51 -9.81 -7.21 7.93
C ASP A 51 -9.18 -6.59 6.68
N ALA A 52 -8.56 -5.41 6.79
CA ALA A 52 -7.88 -4.75 5.67
C ALA A 52 -6.79 -5.62 5.03
N ILE A 53 -5.89 -6.20 5.85
CA ILE A 53 -4.81 -7.08 5.36
C ILE A 53 -5.34 -8.41 4.83
N SER A 54 -6.50 -8.86 5.30
CA SER A 54 -7.16 -10.03 4.70
C SER A 54 -7.69 -9.78 3.28
N ARG A 55 -7.88 -8.50 2.89
CA ARG A 55 -8.47 -8.08 1.61
C ARG A 55 -7.48 -7.48 0.63
N ILE A 56 -6.41 -6.87 1.12
CA ILE A 56 -5.39 -6.18 0.33
C ILE A 56 -4.10 -6.99 0.38
N GLU A 57 -3.38 -7.03 -0.75
CA GLU A 57 -2.03 -7.60 -0.83
C GLU A 57 -1.10 -6.68 -1.60
N PHE A 58 0.21 -6.81 -1.35
CA PHE A 58 1.25 -6.36 -2.25
C PHE A 58 1.73 -7.58 -3.04
N ALA A 59 1.46 -7.65 -4.34
CA ALA A 59 1.64 -8.91 -5.06
C ALA A 59 2.07 -8.72 -6.52
N PRO A 60 2.77 -9.71 -7.11
CA PRO A 60 3.14 -9.66 -8.50
C PRO A 60 1.93 -9.80 -9.43
N GLN A 61 2.00 -9.11 -10.56
CA GLN A 61 1.27 -9.36 -11.79
C GLN A 61 2.27 -9.51 -12.93
N LYS A 62 2.23 -10.66 -13.59
CA LYS A 62 3.12 -10.97 -14.71
C LYS A 62 2.51 -10.51 -16.03
N HIS A 63 3.31 -9.79 -16.81
CA HIS A 63 3.03 -9.34 -18.17
C HIS A 63 4.21 -9.69 -19.07
N ASP A 64 4.10 -10.77 -19.84
CA ASP A 64 5.18 -11.25 -20.70
C ASP A 64 6.52 -11.37 -19.94
N GLN A 65 7.52 -10.57 -20.31
CA GLN A 65 8.86 -10.52 -19.71
C GLN A 65 8.98 -9.53 -18.53
N ILE A 66 7.86 -8.95 -18.09
CA ILE A 66 7.80 -7.93 -17.03
C ILE A 66 6.96 -8.47 -15.88
N THR A 67 7.45 -8.31 -14.66
CA THR A 67 6.65 -8.52 -13.44
C THR A 67 6.46 -7.18 -12.75
N ASP A 68 5.21 -6.74 -12.65
CA ASP A 68 4.81 -5.56 -11.87
C ASP A 68 4.39 -6.01 -10.46
N TYR A 69 4.79 -5.31 -9.41
CA TYR A 69 4.32 -5.52 -8.04
C TYR A 69 3.62 -4.25 -7.56
N TYR A 70 2.44 -4.38 -6.98
CA TYR A 70 1.66 -3.25 -6.50
C TYR A 70 0.64 -3.68 -5.46
N PHE A 71 0.07 -2.71 -4.76
CA PHE A 71 -1.02 -2.94 -3.82
C PHE A 71 -2.34 -3.14 -4.57
N ARG A 72 -3.04 -4.23 -4.28
CA ARG A 72 -4.30 -4.57 -4.95
C ARG A 72 -5.29 -5.27 -4.03
N LEU A 73 -6.56 -5.27 -4.45
CA LEU A 73 -7.59 -6.12 -3.85
C LEU A 73 -7.34 -7.59 -4.21
N LYS A 74 -7.39 -8.47 -3.21
CA LYS A 74 -7.27 -9.93 -3.40
C LYS A 74 -8.42 -10.53 -4.21
N SER A 75 -9.59 -9.88 -4.21
CA SER A 75 -10.83 -10.39 -4.83
C SER A 75 -10.81 -10.36 -6.35
N ASP A 76 -10.35 -9.26 -6.93
CA ASP A 76 -10.44 -8.98 -8.36
C ASP A 76 -9.16 -8.34 -8.94
N GLN A 77 -8.11 -8.25 -8.13
CA GLN A 77 -6.81 -7.71 -8.52
C GLN A 77 -6.82 -6.22 -8.89
N THR A 78 -7.89 -5.48 -8.57
CA THR A 78 -7.95 -4.03 -8.78
C THR A 78 -6.85 -3.32 -7.99
N GLU A 79 -6.07 -2.48 -8.67
CA GLU A 79 -4.98 -1.73 -8.05
C GLU A 79 -5.52 -0.65 -7.12
N LEU A 80 -4.92 -0.48 -5.95
CA LEU A 80 -5.30 0.59 -5.04
C LEU A 80 -5.03 1.97 -5.65
N ALA A 81 -3.98 2.08 -6.47
CA ALA A 81 -3.65 3.32 -7.17
C ALA A 81 -4.76 3.72 -8.16
N GLU A 82 -5.42 2.75 -8.80
CA GLU A 82 -6.56 3.00 -9.69
C GLU A 82 -7.77 3.50 -8.89
N ILE A 83 -8.06 2.87 -7.75
CA ILE A 83 -9.15 3.29 -6.86
C ILE A 83 -8.91 4.72 -6.37
N THR A 84 -7.71 5.03 -5.88
CA THR A 84 -7.41 6.38 -5.37
C THR A 84 -7.38 7.42 -6.48
N ASN A 85 -6.89 7.06 -7.67
CA ASN A 85 -6.95 7.94 -8.83
C ASN A 85 -8.40 8.21 -9.27
N HIS A 86 -9.30 7.24 -9.11
CA HIS A 86 -10.72 7.44 -9.39
C HIS A 86 -11.40 8.37 -8.37
N LEU A 87 -11.01 8.30 -7.10
CA LEU A 87 -11.55 9.18 -6.05
C LEU A 87 -11.12 10.65 -6.21
N GLU A 88 -10.05 10.90 -6.95
CA GLU A 88 -9.66 12.25 -7.35
C GLU A 88 -10.68 12.83 -8.33
N GLY A 89 -11.24 14.00 -8.02
CA GLY A 89 -12.27 14.65 -8.82
C GLY A 89 -13.70 14.22 -8.48
N GLU A 90 -13.87 13.21 -7.62
CA GLU A 90 -15.18 12.86 -7.07
C GLU A 90 -15.58 13.85 -5.96
N PRO A 91 -16.87 14.22 -5.87
CA PRO A 91 -17.34 15.16 -4.87
C PRO A 91 -17.15 14.62 -3.46
N ILE A 92 -16.75 15.49 -2.53
CA ILE A 92 -16.63 15.14 -1.11
C ILE A 92 -17.99 14.65 -0.60
N PRO A 93 -18.09 13.43 -0.03
CA PRO A 93 -19.34 12.94 0.54
C PRO A 93 -19.84 13.82 1.70
N ASP A 94 -21.16 14.03 1.81
CA ASP A 94 -21.78 14.91 2.82
C ASP A 94 -21.30 14.61 4.26
N TYR A 95 -21.13 13.34 4.61
CA TYR A 95 -20.69 12.94 5.95
C TYR A 95 -19.22 13.29 6.22
N ILE A 96 -18.36 13.30 5.19
CA ILE A 96 -16.98 13.77 5.28
C ILE A 96 -16.96 15.28 5.41
N GLN A 97 -17.76 16.00 4.60
CA GLN A 97 -17.86 17.46 4.71
C GLN A 97 -18.39 17.89 6.09
N ALA A 98 -19.31 17.12 6.67
CA ALA A 98 -19.80 17.37 8.04
C ALA A 98 -18.71 17.15 9.11
N ALA A 99 -17.84 16.16 8.92
CA ALA A 99 -16.72 15.88 9.84
C ALA A 99 -15.55 16.86 9.65
N PHE A 100 -15.33 17.35 8.43
CA PHE A 100 -14.25 18.26 8.06
C PHE A 100 -14.79 19.47 7.28
N PRO A 101 -15.49 20.43 7.94
CA PRO A 101 -16.20 21.52 7.26
C PRO A 101 -15.33 22.46 6.43
N HIS A 102 -14.02 22.49 6.70
CA HIS A 102 -13.05 23.33 6.03
C HIS A 102 -12.29 22.61 4.91
N LEU A 103 -12.56 21.32 4.69
CA LEU A 103 -11.95 20.57 3.60
C LEU A 103 -12.51 21.08 2.28
N SER A 104 -11.63 21.62 1.44
CA SER A 104 -11.98 22.07 0.09
C SER A 104 -11.91 20.90 -0.90
N GLN A 105 -12.60 21.03 -2.04
CA GLN A 105 -12.48 20.06 -3.12
C GLN A 105 -11.03 19.96 -3.63
N GLU A 106 -10.31 21.08 -3.68
CA GLU A 106 -8.90 21.10 -4.10
C GLU A 106 -8.01 20.28 -3.15
N ASP A 107 -8.23 20.38 -1.82
CA ASP A 107 -7.48 19.60 -0.82
C ASP A 107 -7.87 18.11 -0.85
N TRP A 108 -9.14 17.80 -1.13
CA TRP A 108 -9.62 16.44 -1.32
C TRP A 108 -8.95 15.78 -2.51
N ASP A 109 -8.99 16.44 -3.67
CA ASP A 109 -8.35 15.97 -4.90
C ASP A 109 -6.83 15.82 -4.70
N ALA A 110 -6.19 16.80 -4.06
CA ALA A 110 -4.76 16.75 -3.74
C ALA A 110 -4.41 15.57 -2.82
N THR A 111 -5.29 15.22 -1.87
CA THR A 111 -5.09 14.08 -0.97
C THR A 111 -5.03 12.77 -1.76
N PHE A 112 -6.01 12.52 -2.62
CA PHE A 112 -6.06 11.29 -3.41
C PHE A 112 -4.98 11.25 -4.49
N ARG A 113 -4.65 12.39 -5.11
CA ARG A 113 -3.49 12.51 -5.99
C ARG A 113 -2.20 12.12 -5.27
N TYR A 114 -1.99 12.63 -4.06
CA TYR A 114 -0.78 12.34 -3.28
C TYR A 114 -0.70 10.86 -2.88
N ILE A 115 -1.82 10.25 -2.45
CA ILE A 115 -1.88 8.82 -2.15
C ILE A 115 -1.58 7.98 -3.39
N THR A 116 -2.17 8.33 -4.54
CA THR A 116 -1.91 7.65 -5.83
C THR A 116 -0.43 7.71 -6.20
N LEU A 117 0.23 8.86 -6.02
CA LEU A 117 1.66 9.01 -6.26
C LEU A 117 2.50 8.13 -5.32
N LEU A 118 2.12 8.01 -4.06
CA LEU A 118 2.81 7.11 -3.11
C LEU A 118 2.63 5.64 -3.48
N LEU A 119 1.41 5.22 -3.82
CA LEU A 119 1.11 3.84 -4.21
C LEU A 119 1.85 3.45 -5.50
N THR A 120 1.89 4.34 -6.48
CA THR A 120 2.63 4.12 -7.73
C THR A 120 4.15 4.16 -7.53
N LEU A 121 4.67 5.01 -6.64
CA LEU A 121 6.08 5.03 -6.27
C LEU A 121 6.53 3.73 -5.57
N LEU A 122 5.67 3.16 -4.73
CA LEU A 122 5.93 1.89 -4.05
C LEU A 122 5.70 0.68 -4.96
N GLY A 123 5.01 0.88 -6.09
CA GLY A 123 4.90 -0.10 -7.15
C GLY A 123 6.26 -0.36 -7.81
N VAL A 124 6.50 -1.61 -8.16
CA VAL A 124 7.77 -2.07 -8.71
C VAL A 124 7.54 -2.67 -10.08
N ARG A 125 8.40 -2.33 -11.05
CA ARG A 125 8.49 -3.03 -12.33
C ARG A 125 9.84 -3.74 -12.45
N VAL A 126 9.83 -5.05 -12.65
CA VAL A 126 11.04 -5.87 -12.84
C VAL A 126 11.02 -6.50 -14.22
N SER A 127 12.06 -6.29 -15.01
CA SER A 127 12.27 -6.97 -16.29
C SER A 127 13.02 -8.30 -16.08
N GLU A 128 12.57 -9.38 -16.74
CA GLU A 128 13.30 -10.66 -16.71
C GLU A 128 14.66 -10.58 -17.41
N ASP A 129 14.87 -9.61 -18.30
CA ASP A 129 16.16 -9.38 -18.99
C ASP A 129 17.23 -8.70 -18.09
N GLU A 130 16.85 -8.22 -16.90
CA GLU A 130 17.73 -7.54 -15.94
C GLU A 130 18.10 -8.39 -14.72
N LYS A 131 17.70 -9.68 -14.70
CA LYS A 131 18.09 -10.67 -13.67
C LYS A 131 19.33 -11.48 -14.07
#